data_AF-G8ZVC2-F1
#
_entry.id   AF-G8ZVC2-F1
#
_cell.length_a   1.000
_cell.length_b   1.000
_cell.length_c   1.000
_cell.angle_alpha   90.00
_cell.angle_beta   90.00
_cell.angle_gamma   90.00
#
_symmetry.space_group_name_H-M   'P 1'
#
loop_
_entity.id
_entity.type
_entity.pdbx_description
1 polymer ?
#
loop_
_entity_poly.entity_id
_entity_poly.type
_entity_poly.pdbx_seq_one_letter_code
_entity_poly.pdbx_strand_id
1 'polypeptide(L)'
;MSQQNGIATLLKAEKEAHEIVSKARKYRQDKLKQAKSDAAAEIDAYKAQKDKELKEFESKNAGGVGELEKEAESTVQGDLKEIEQVISKKQNDVVKLLVEAVTKPTAEKHVNAN
;
A
#
# COMPACT_ATOMS: atom_id res chain seq x y z
N MET A 1 -54.88 53.57 37.28
CA MET A 1 -54.86 53.12 35.88
C MET A 1 -53.44 52.98 35.29
N SER A 2 -52.45 53.79 35.68
CA SER A 2 -51.07 53.70 35.14
C SER A 2 -50.28 52.43 35.57
N GLN A 3 -50.47 51.95 36.82
CA GLN A 3 -49.66 50.88 37.41
C GLN A 3 -49.87 49.49 36.77
N GLN A 4 -51.08 49.15 36.32
CA GLN A 4 -51.36 47.87 35.64
C GLN A 4 -50.78 47.80 34.22
N ASN A 5 -50.67 48.92 33.51
CA ASN A 5 -50.10 48.96 32.15
C ASN A 5 -48.58 48.79 32.14
N GLY A 6 -47.88 49.31 33.17
CA GLY A 6 -46.44 49.11 33.35
C GLY A 6 -46.07 47.64 33.59
N ILE A 7 -46.83 46.95 34.46
CA ILE A 7 -46.61 45.54 34.77
C ILE A 7 -46.80 44.66 33.53
N ALA A 8 -47.86 44.90 32.73
CA ALA A 8 -48.09 44.15 31.50
C ALA A 8 -46.95 44.31 30.47
N THR A 9 -46.35 45.52 30.40
CA THR A 9 -45.20 45.79 29.52
C THR A 9 -43.95 45.04 29.99
N LEU A 10 -43.70 45.01 31.31
CA LEU A 10 -42.57 44.27 31.88
C LEU A 10 -42.72 42.76 31.69
N LEU A 11 -43.93 42.20 31.89
CA LEU A 11 -44.20 40.78 31.66
C LEU A 11 -44.01 40.39 30.19
N LYS A 12 -44.36 41.27 29.25
CA LYS A 12 -44.11 41.05 27.82
C LYS A 12 -42.60 41.05 27.51
N ALA A 13 -41.86 42.00 28.05
CA ALA A 13 -40.40 42.07 27.90
C ALA A 13 -39.70 40.84 28.51
N GLU A 14 -40.18 40.35 29.66
CA GLU A 14 -39.67 39.14 30.31
C GLU A 14 -39.89 37.91 29.42
N LYS A 15 -41.08 37.78 28.82
CA LYS A 15 -41.39 36.68 27.89
C LYS A 15 -40.51 36.72 26.64
N GLU A 16 -40.32 37.90 26.05
CA GLU A 16 -39.45 38.09 24.89
C GLU A 16 -37.98 37.76 25.22
N ALA A 17 -37.48 38.21 26.38
CA ALA A 17 -36.14 37.88 26.85
C ALA A 17 -35.97 36.36 27.06
N HIS A 18 -36.97 35.70 27.66
CA HIS A 18 -36.97 34.25 27.83
C HIS A 18 -36.95 33.50 26.50
N GLU A 19 -37.73 33.95 25.51
CA GLU A 19 -37.72 33.36 24.17
C GLU A 19 -36.37 33.51 23.48
N ILE A 20 -35.74 34.69 23.58
CA ILE A 20 -34.41 34.94 23.01
C ILE A 20 -33.37 33.98 23.61
N VAL A 21 -33.36 33.84 24.94
CA VAL A 21 -32.44 32.93 25.64
C VAL A 21 -32.72 31.47 25.27
N SER A 22 -33.99 31.07 25.17
CA SER A 22 -34.38 29.72 24.78
C SER A 22 -33.93 29.39 23.35
N LYS A 23 -34.15 30.30 22.40
CA LYS A 23 -33.68 30.16 21.02
C LYS A 23 -32.16 30.04 20.95
N ALA A 24 -31.42 30.86 21.71
CA ALA A 24 -29.96 30.78 21.77
C ALA A 24 -29.46 29.44 22.33
N ARG A 25 -30.09 28.92 23.39
CA ARG A 25 -29.77 27.60 23.96
C ARG A 25 -30.03 26.46 22.97
N LYS A 26 -31.18 26.51 22.27
CA LYS A 26 -31.53 25.53 21.25
C LYS A 26 -30.54 25.56 20.09
N TYR A 27 -30.21 26.75 19.57
CA TYR A 27 -29.20 26.92 18.54
C TYR A 27 -27.84 26.36 18.96
N ARG A 28 -27.40 26.60 20.20
CA ARG A 28 -26.15 26.02 20.72
C ARG A 28 -26.21 24.49 20.75
N GLN A 29 -27.32 23.91 21.20
CA GLN A 29 -27.49 22.46 21.23
C GLN A 29 -27.47 21.86 19.82
N ASP A 30 -28.14 22.49 18.86
CA ASP A 30 -28.18 22.04 17.47
C ASP A 30 -26.80 22.16 16.83
N LYS A 31 -26.04 23.23 17.10
CA LYS A 31 -24.65 23.37 16.65
C LYS A 31 -23.73 22.29 17.21
N LEU A 32 -23.88 21.93 18.48
CA LEU A 32 -23.10 20.84 19.09
C LEU A 32 -23.44 19.48 18.46
N LYS A 33 -24.71 19.23 18.12
CA LYS A 33 -25.10 18.00 17.41
C LYS A 33 -24.56 17.99 15.98
N GLN A 34 -24.68 19.12 15.27
CA GLN A 34 -24.16 19.29 13.92
C GLN A 34 -22.65 19.02 13.88
N ALA A 35 -21.87 19.63 14.77
CA ALA A 35 -20.42 19.40 14.82
C ALA A 35 -20.05 17.93 15.02
N LYS A 36 -20.81 17.18 15.83
CA LYS A 36 -20.61 15.73 16.00
C LYS A 36 -20.94 14.94 14.73
N SER A 37 -22.04 15.32 14.06
CA SER A 37 -22.45 14.68 12.82
C SER A 37 -21.45 14.93 11.69
N ASP A 38 -20.98 16.17 11.57
CA ASP A 38 -20.02 16.57 10.54
C ASP A 38 -18.67 15.86 10.76
N ALA A 39 -18.20 15.79 12.01
CA ALA A 39 -16.99 15.04 12.35
C ALA A 39 -17.11 13.54 12.06
N ALA A 40 -18.27 12.93 12.35
CA ALA A 40 -18.51 11.53 12.01
C ALA A 40 -18.50 11.30 10.49
N ALA A 41 -19.14 12.18 9.72
CA ALA A 41 -19.14 12.11 8.27
C ALA A 41 -17.72 12.27 7.67
N GLU A 42 -16.90 13.18 8.23
CA GLU A 42 -15.51 13.36 7.81
C GLU A 42 -14.65 12.13 8.11
N ILE A 43 -14.83 11.52 9.29
CA ILE A 43 -14.15 10.26 9.65
C ILE A 43 -14.53 9.13 8.68
N ASP A 44 -15.81 9.00 8.34
CA ASP A 44 -16.27 7.95 7.44
C ASP A 44 -15.78 8.17 6.01
N ALA A 45 -15.76 9.43 5.54
CA ALA A 45 -15.16 9.79 4.26
C ALA A 45 -13.65 9.47 4.22
N TYR A 46 -12.91 9.79 5.28
CA TYR A 46 -11.49 9.48 5.39
C TYR A 46 -11.23 7.97 5.41
N LYS A 47 -12.04 7.20 6.14
CA LYS A 47 -11.96 5.73 6.12
C LYS A 47 -12.20 5.18 4.73
N ALA A 48 -13.26 5.62 4.05
CA ALA A 48 -13.56 5.18 2.69
C ALA A 48 -12.43 5.51 1.71
N GLN A 49 -11.79 6.68 1.85
CA GLN A 49 -10.62 7.04 1.07
C GLN A 49 -9.45 6.08 1.34
N LYS A 50 -9.14 5.80 2.62
CA LYS A 50 -8.05 4.89 3.00
C LYS A 50 -8.31 3.44 2.58
N ASP A 51 -9.53 2.97 2.69
CA ASP A 51 -9.91 1.63 2.21
C ASP A 51 -9.78 1.54 0.69
N LYS A 52 -10.07 2.62 -0.04
CA LYS A 52 -9.86 2.68 -1.49
C LYS A 52 -8.37 2.67 -1.85
N GLU A 53 -7.56 3.50 -1.18
CA GLU A 53 -6.10 3.50 -1.35
C GLU A 53 -5.50 2.12 -1.05
N LEU A 54 -5.97 1.46 0.01
CA LEU A 54 -5.54 0.12 0.39
C LEU A 54 -5.92 -0.92 -0.66
N LYS A 55 -7.16 -0.92 -1.17
CA LYS A 55 -7.57 -1.82 -2.26
C LYS A 55 -6.82 -1.58 -3.57
N GLU A 56 -6.53 -0.32 -3.89
CA GLU A 56 -5.70 0.01 -5.06
C GLU A 56 -4.26 -0.49 -4.89
N PHE A 57 -3.72 -0.39 -3.67
CA PHE A 57 -2.40 -0.93 -3.36
C PHE A 57 -2.40 -2.46 -3.42
N GLU A 58 -3.38 -3.11 -2.80
CA GLU A 58 -3.54 -4.56 -2.83
C GLU A 58 -3.71 -5.08 -4.26
N SER A 59 -4.54 -4.44 -5.09
CA SER A 59 -4.71 -4.88 -6.49
C SER A 59 -3.44 -4.74 -7.32
N LYS A 60 -2.70 -3.63 -7.17
CA LYS A 60 -1.39 -3.45 -7.83
C LYS A 60 -0.37 -4.48 -7.35
N ASN A 61 -0.33 -4.76 -6.05
CA ASN A 61 0.65 -5.67 -5.48
C ASN A 61 0.28 -7.15 -5.72
N ALA A 62 -1.01 -7.47 -5.78
CA ALA A 62 -1.49 -8.80 -6.16
C ALA A 62 -1.18 -9.12 -7.63
N GLY A 63 -1.19 -8.13 -8.52
CA GLY A 63 -0.71 -8.28 -9.90
C GLY A 63 0.81 -8.44 -10.02
N GLY A 64 1.58 -7.94 -9.04
CA GLY A 64 3.04 -7.92 -9.08
C GLY A 64 3.68 -9.31 -9.06
N VAL A 65 3.07 -10.31 -8.43
CA VAL A 65 3.67 -11.67 -8.35
C VAL A 65 3.77 -12.31 -9.74
N GLY A 66 2.73 -12.20 -10.56
CA GLY A 66 2.74 -12.77 -11.91
C GLY A 66 3.67 -12.03 -12.88
N GLU A 67 3.85 -10.72 -12.69
CA GLU A 67 4.81 -9.93 -13.48
C GLU A 67 6.25 -10.25 -13.09
N LEU A 68 6.55 -10.36 -11.79
CA LEU A 68 7.84 -10.79 -11.26
C LEU A 68 8.18 -12.22 -11.70
N GLU A 69 7.22 -13.15 -11.69
CA GLU A 69 7.42 -14.51 -12.17
C GLU A 69 7.76 -14.53 -13.67
N LYS A 70 7.06 -13.75 -14.50
CA LYS A 70 7.35 -13.65 -15.93
C LYS A 70 8.72 -13.02 -16.21
N GLU A 71 9.08 -11.98 -15.46
CA GLU A 71 10.38 -11.34 -15.61
C GLU A 71 11.52 -12.28 -15.20
N ALA A 72 11.35 -13.01 -14.10
CA ALA A 72 12.28 -14.05 -13.66
C ALA A 72 12.39 -15.18 -14.69
N GLU A 73 11.26 -15.66 -15.23
CA GLU A 73 11.25 -16.71 -16.25
C GLU A 73 11.94 -16.26 -17.54
N SER A 74 11.68 -15.03 -17.99
CA SER A 74 12.33 -14.43 -19.15
C SER A 74 13.85 -14.33 -18.96
N THR A 75 14.29 -13.93 -17.77
CA THR A 75 15.72 -13.83 -17.42
C THR A 75 16.37 -15.21 -17.43
N VAL A 76 15.77 -16.20 -16.76
CA VAL A 76 16.27 -17.58 -16.71
C VAL A 76 16.33 -18.20 -18.11
N GLN A 77 15.33 -17.94 -18.96
CA GLN A 77 15.35 -18.41 -20.36
C GLN A 77 16.46 -17.72 -21.17
N GLY A 78 16.76 -16.45 -20.89
CA GLY A 78 17.91 -15.75 -21.46
C GLY A 78 19.23 -16.41 -21.06
N ASP A 79 19.43 -16.62 -19.76
CA ASP A 79 20.64 -17.23 -19.20
C ASP A 79 20.83 -18.67 -19.72
N LEU A 80 19.77 -19.46 -19.81
CA LEU A 80 19.83 -20.81 -20.38
C LEU A 80 20.31 -20.79 -21.83
N LYS A 81 19.81 -19.86 -22.66
CA LYS A 81 20.27 -19.71 -24.05
C LYS A 81 21.73 -19.30 -24.12
N GLU A 82 22.18 -18.41 -23.25
CA GLU A 82 23.60 -18.04 -23.19
C GLU A 82 24.48 -19.23 -22.78
N ILE A 83 24.06 -20.00 -21.77
CA ILE A 83 24.75 -21.22 -21.33
C ILE A 83 24.85 -22.23 -22.47
N GLU A 84 23.75 -22.51 -23.17
CA GLU A 84 23.73 -23.41 -24.32
C GLU A 84 24.70 -22.96 -25.41
N GLN A 85 24.72 -21.66 -25.74
CA GLN A 85 25.65 -21.11 -26.73
C GLN A 85 27.12 -21.27 -26.29
N VAL A 86 27.42 -21.05 -25.01
CA VAL A 86 28.78 -21.23 -24.47
C VAL A 86 29.18 -22.69 -24.53
N ILE A 87 28.28 -23.61 -24.17
CA ILE A 87 28.51 -25.05 -24.25
C ILE A 87 28.79 -25.44 -25.71
N SER A 88 27.92 -25.09 -26.66
CA SER A 88 28.13 -25.45 -28.07
C SER A 88 29.45 -24.91 -28.64
N LYS A 89 29.88 -23.72 -28.21
CA LYS A 89 31.17 -23.14 -28.64
C LYS A 89 32.37 -23.89 -28.06
N LYS A 90 32.32 -24.29 -26.78
CA LYS A 90 33.46 -24.88 -26.07
C LYS A 90 33.47 -26.41 -26.04
N GLN A 91 32.36 -27.06 -26.42
CA GLN A 91 32.19 -28.51 -26.33
C GLN A 91 33.30 -29.28 -27.06
N ASN A 92 33.59 -28.90 -28.30
CA ASN A 92 34.60 -29.59 -29.11
C ASN A 92 36.00 -29.46 -28.51
N ASP A 93 36.35 -28.30 -27.97
CA ASP A 93 37.65 -28.06 -27.33
C ASP A 93 37.80 -28.88 -26.05
N VAL A 94 36.75 -28.94 -25.22
CA VAL A 94 36.74 -29.73 -23.98
C VAL A 94 36.82 -31.23 -24.28
N VAL A 95 36.05 -31.72 -25.26
CA VAL A 95 36.10 -33.13 -25.67
C VAL A 95 37.49 -33.50 -26.17
N LYS A 96 38.10 -32.66 -27.00
CA LYS A 96 39.45 -32.90 -27.50
C LYS A 96 40.48 -32.95 -26.36
N LEU A 97 40.40 -32.01 -25.41
CA LEU A 97 41.31 -31.95 -24.26
C LEU A 97 41.16 -33.17 -23.34
N LEU A 98 39.94 -33.64 -23.10
CA LEU A 98 39.68 -34.86 -22.32
C LEU A 98 40.21 -36.11 -23.03
N VAL A 99 39.98 -36.25 -24.34
CA VAL A 99 40.47 -37.39 -25.12
C VAL A 99 42.00 -37.40 -25.16
N GLU A 100 42.64 -36.26 -25.39
CA GLU A 100 44.09 -36.13 -25.36
C GLU A 100 44.68 -36.49 -24.00
N ALA A 101 44.06 -36.01 -22.91
CA ALA A 101 44.50 -36.33 -21.54
C ALA A 101 44.40 -37.83 -21.21
N VAL A 102 43.37 -38.52 -21.71
CA VAL A 102 43.19 -39.96 -21.47
C VAL A 102 44.07 -40.82 -22.37
N THR A 103 44.37 -40.37 -23.58
CA THR A 103 45.12 -41.14 -24.59
C THR A 103 46.63 -40.91 -24.57
N LYS A 104 47.13 -39.85 -23.91
CA LYS A 104 48.57 -39.65 -23.66
C LYS A 104 48.99 -40.26 -22.33
N PRO A 105 49.72 -41.39 -22.31
CA PRO A 105 50.30 -41.91 -21.09
C PRO A 105 51.42 -40.98 -20.59
N THR A 106 51.23 -40.37 -19.43
CA THR A 106 52.29 -39.69 -18.68
C THR A 106 52.96 -40.69 -17.76
N ALA A 107 54.07 -41.28 -18.24
CA ALA A 107 54.91 -42.14 -17.43
C ALA A 107 55.80 -41.27 -16.52
N GLU A 108 55.28 -40.92 -15.34
CA GLU A 108 56.08 -40.30 -14.29
C GLU A 108 56.53 -41.36 -13.29
N LYS A 109 57.83 -41.40 -13.01
CA LYS A 109 58.38 -42.28 -11.99
C LYS A 109 57.86 -41.79 -10.63
N HIS A 110 57.24 -42.69 -9.87
CA HIS A 110 56.73 -42.36 -8.53
C HIS A 110 57.83 -41.72 -7.67
N VAL A 111 57.49 -40.72 -6.85
CA VAL A 111 58.47 -39.87 -6.11
C VAL A 111 59.43 -40.69 -5.23
N ASN A 112 59.03 -41.90 -4.84
CA ASN A 112 59.82 -42.82 -4.00
C ASN A 112 60.47 -43.98 -4.77
N ALA A 113 60.43 -43.98 -6.10
CA ALA A 113 61.02 -45.02 -6.93
C ALA A 113 62.47 -44.67 -7.29
N ASN A 114 63.42 -45.11 -6.46
CA ASN A 114 64.84 -45.22 -6.83
C ASN A 114 65.01 -46.16 -8.04
#